data_AF-A0A1Q3T3Z0-F1
#
_entry.id   AF-A0A1Q3T3Z0-F1
#
_cell.length_a   1.000
_cell.length_b   1.000
_cell.length_c   1.000
_cell.angle_alpha   90.00
_cell.angle_beta   90.00
_cell.angle_gamma   90.00
#
_symmetry.space_group_name_H-M   'P 1'
#
loop_
_entity.id
_entity.type
_entity.pdbx_description
1 polymer ?
#
loop_
_entity_poly.entity_id
_entity_poly.type
_entity_poly.pdbx_seq_one_letter_code
_entity_poly.pdbx_strand_id
1 'polypeptide(L)'
;MRRRNLTWTIGGSALILAGIVAMLDAVMLGSSLRPVLTVIAELAWAVGVTVFAVGRTRYESIVARRPMGLVTMLIVAWWHVVARIVFDVMTPNGGFATPDSIPPMYVVLGYLDLLIPLAAGTIATVQIARTRIVPSPWRWAPLWVLGLSVLVGVMTQGMYATMALPQQAVADVATLVGALSSLASTIGLGVLALILSERGRAESVHIFRSGHP
;
A
#
# COMPACT_ATOMS: atom_id res chain seq x y z
N MET A 1 -17.00 4.51 -23.20
CA MET A 1 -16.33 4.83 -21.91
C MET A 1 -16.44 3.74 -20.83
N ARG A 2 -17.18 2.63 -21.04
CA ARG A 2 -17.30 1.44 -20.16
C ARG A 2 -15.97 0.80 -19.67
N ARG A 3 -14.84 1.09 -20.32
CA ARG A 3 -13.54 0.44 -20.07
C ARG A 3 -12.74 1.06 -18.92
N ARG A 4 -12.95 2.36 -18.63
CA ARG A 4 -12.31 3.05 -17.49
C ARG A 4 -12.66 2.38 -16.16
N ASN A 5 -13.88 1.89 -16.05
CA ASN A 5 -14.40 1.31 -14.82
C ASN A 5 -13.70 -0.02 -14.50
N LEU A 6 -13.40 -0.89 -15.48
CA LEU A 6 -12.81 -2.21 -15.20
C LEU A 6 -11.47 -2.13 -14.48
N THR A 7 -10.54 -1.28 -14.93
CA THR A 7 -9.23 -1.11 -14.27
C THR A 7 -9.40 -0.60 -12.85
N TRP A 8 -10.30 0.35 -12.63
CA TRP A 8 -10.53 0.96 -11.32
C TRP A 8 -11.31 0.05 -10.37
N THR A 9 -12.27 -0.72 -10.87
CA THR A 9 -12.99 -1.73 -10.11
C THR A 9 -12.06 -2.89 -9.75
N ILE A 10 -11.28 -3.44 -10.69
CA ILE A 10 -10.34 -4.54 -10.40
C ILE A 10 -9.28 -4.09 -9.39
N GLY A 11 -8.65 -2.93 -9.62
CA GLY A 11 -7.65 -2.39 -8.70
C GLY A 11 -8.23 -2.07 -7.32
N GLY A 12 -9.42 -1.45 -7.28
CA GLY A 12 -10.10 -1.11 -6.03
C GLY A 12 -10.53 -2.34 -5.23
N SER A 13 -11.11 -3.33 -5.91
CA SER A 13 -11.47 -4.62 -5.31
C SER A 13 -10.26 -5.37 -4.78
N ALA A 14 -9.14 -5.36 -5.51
CA ALA A 14 -7.89 -5.98 -5.07
C ALA A 14 -7.33 -5.31 -3.80
N LEU A 15 -7.36 -3.98 -3.71
CA LEU A 15 -6.95 -3.25 -2.49
C LEU A 15 -7.88 -3.52 -1.30
N ILE A 16 -9.19 -3.64 -1.54
CA ILE A 16 -10.15 -4.01 -0.49
C ILE A 16 -9.92 -5.44 -0.02
N LEU A 17 -9.70 -6.38 -0.94
CA LEU A 17 -9.36 -7.76 -0.59
C LEU A 17 -8.07 -7.81 0.22
N ALA A 18 -7.03 -7.06 -0.18
CA ALA A 18 -5.79 -6.95 0.58
C ALA A 18 -6.04 -6.43 2.01
N GLY A 19 -6.86 -5.38 2.17
CA GLY A 19 -7.24 -4.85 3.46
C GLY A 19 -8.01 -5.85 4.34
N ILE A 20 -8.98 -6.57 3.77
CA ILE A 20 -9.76 -7.60 4.49
C ILE A 20 -8.85 -8.75 4.94
N VAL A 21 -7.99 -9.25 4.06
CA VAL A 21 -7.08 -10.34 4.39
C VAL A 21 -6.07 -9.88 5.45
N ALA A 22 -5.59 -8.64 5.40
CA ALA A 22 -4.76 -8.07 6.45
C ALA A 22 -5.50 -7.95 7.80
N MET A 23 -6.81 -7.63 7.82
CA MET A 23 -7.59 -7.67 9.06
C MET A 23 -7.70 -9.08 9.63
N LEU A 24 -7.95 -10.07 8.75
CA LEU A 24 -8.02 -11.47 9.16
C LEU A 24 -6.68 -11.95 9.73
N ASP A 25 -5.55 -11.57 9.11
CA ASP A 25 -4.21 -11.85 9.62
C ASP A 25 -4.00 -11.28 11.04
N ALA A 26 -4.41 -10.02 11.26
CA ALA A 26 -4.28 -9.34 12.54
C ALA A 26 -5.12 -9.97 13.67
N VAL A 27 -6.25 -10.60 13.34
CA VAL A 27 -7.12 -11.27 14.32
C VAL A 27 -6.66 -12.72 14.58
N MET A 28 -6.00 -13.36 13.61
CA MET A 28 -5.58 -14.77 13.66
C MET A 28 -4.20 -14.98 14.34
N LEU A 29 -3.87 -14.14 15.32
CA LEU A 29 -2.62 -14.19 16.09
C LEU A 29 -2.36 -15.61 16.62
N GLY A 30 -1.21 -16.20 16.24
CA GLY A 30 -0.78 -17.53 16.69
C GLY A 30 -1.28 -18.73 15.87
N SER A 31 -2.07 -18.52 14.81
CA SER A 31 -2.52 -19.61 13.93
C SER A 31 -1.45 -20.02 12.90
N SER A 32 -1.44 -21.30 12.52
CA SER A 32 -0.59 -21.82 11.43
C SER A 32 -0.97 -21.29 10.04
N LEU A 33 -2.13 -20.64 9.92
CA LEU A 33 -2.63 -20.06 8.66
C LEU A 33 -2.11 -18.64 8.41
N ARG A 34 -1.59 -17.97 9.43
CA ARG A 34 -1.10 -16.60 9.35
C ARG A 34 -0.08 -16.37 8.20
N PRO A 35 0.97 -17.20 8.03
CA PRO A 35 1.95 -16.97 6.96
C PRO A 35 1.32 -16.96 5.57
N VAL A 36 0.30 -17.80 5.36
CA VAL A 36 -0.44 -17.92 4.09
C VAL A 36 -1.30 -16.68 3.86
N LEU A 37 -2.02 -16.21 4.89
CA LEU A 37 -2.82 -15.00 4.81
C LEU A 37 -1.96 -13.77 4.50
N THR A 38 -0.79 -13.66 5.13
CA THR A 38 0.16 -12.58 4.86
C THR A 38 0.59 -12.57 3.38
N VAL A 39 0.94 -13.74 2.79
CA VAL A 39 1.30 -13.83 1.36
C VAL A 39 0.12 -13.39 0.47
N ILE A 40 -1.09 -13.84 0.78
CA ILE A 40 -2.27 -13.51 -0.02
C ILE A 40 -2.54 -11.99 0.02
N ALA A 41 -2.44 -11.37 1.19
CA ALA A 41 -2.62 -9.92 1.33
C ALA A 41 -1.57 -9.13 0.53
N GLU A 42 -0.31 -9.52 0.62
CA GLU A 42 0.82 -8.89 -0.11
C GLU A 42 0.62 -8.99 -1.62
N LEU A 43 0.26 -10.18 -2.13
CA LEU A 43 0.03 -10.39 -3.55
C LEU A 43 -1.20 -9.63 -4.05
N ALA A 44 -2.30 -9.63 -3.28
CA ALA A 44 -3.50 -8.87 -3.63
C ALA A 44 -3.20 -7.37 -3.72
N TRP A 45 -2.41 -6.84 -2.78
CA TRP A 45 -1.96 -5.46 -2.80
C TRP A 45 -1.06 -5.17 -4.00
N ALA A 46 -0.04 -6.00 -4.25
CA ALA A 46 0.89 -5.85 -5.36
C ALA A 46 0.17 -5.85 -6.71
N VAL A 47 -0.78 -6.77 -6.89
CA VAL A 47 -1.62 -6.86 -8.10
C VAL A 47 -2.49 -5.62 -8.24
N GLY A 48 -3.16 -5.18 -7.16
CA GLY A 48 -4.00 -3.98 -7.18
C GLY A 48 -3.24 -2.74 -7.61
N VAL A 49 -2.07 -2.48 -6.99
CA VAL A 49 -1.22 -1.33 -7.34
C VAL A 49 -0.67 -1.45 -8.76
N THR A 50 -0.28 -2.64 -9.21
CA THR A 50 0.21 -2.89 -10.57
C THR A 50 -0.87 -2.60 -11.62
N VAL A 51 -2.12 -3.03 -11.39
CA VAL A 51 -3.25 -2.76 -12.27
C VAL A 51 -3.48 -1.25 -12.42
N PHE A 52 -3.42 -0.49 -11.33
CA PHE A 52 -3.53 0.97 -11.35
C PHE A 52 -2.36 1.67 -12.06
N ALA A 53 -1.14 1.16 -11.88
CA ALA A 53 0.05 1.70 -12.50
C ALA A 53 0.03 1.51 -14.02
N VAL A 54 -0.24 0.31 -14.48
CA VAL A 54 -0.22 -0.04 -15.92
C VAL A 54 -1.42 0.55 -16.64
N GLY A 55 -2.62 0.32 -16.09
CA GLY A 55 -3.91 0.64 -16.71
C GLY A 55 -4.11 0.01 -18.09
N ARG A 56 -5.35 -0.36 -18.44
CA ARG A 56 -5.59 -0.94 -19.78
C ARG A 56 -5.33 0.06 -20.91
N THR A 57 -5.54 1.35 -20.64
CA THR A 57 -5.26 2.47 -21.56
C THR A 57 -4.45 3.56 -20.86
N ARG A 58 -3.84 4.49 -21.62
CA ARG A 58 -3.05 5.60 -21.06
C ARG A 58 -3.86 6.50 -20.11
N TYR A 59 -5.15 6.66 -20.38
CA TYR A 59 -6.08 7.44 -19.55
C TYR A 59 -6.61 6.67 -18.32
N GLU A 60 -6.41 5.36 -18.28
CA GLU A 60 -6.78 4.51 -17.14
C GLU A 60 -5.63 4.30 -16.15
N SER A 61 -4.38 4.45 -16.61
CA SER A 61 -3.19 4.46 -15.76
C SER A 61 -3.18 5.71 -14.89
N ILE A 62 -3.07 5.57 -13.57
CA ILE A 62 -3.00 6.74 -12.65
C ILE A 62 -1.77 7.61 -12.96
N VAL A 63 -0.70 6.99 -13.46
CA VAL A 63 0.57 7.64 -13.80
C VAL A 63 0.66 8.04 -15.29
N ALA A 64 -0.43 7.97 -16.05
CA ALA A 64 -0.48 8.28 -17.48
C ALA A 64 0.55 7.51 -18.33
N ARG A 65 0.98 6.34 -17.84
CA ARG A 65 2.12 5.54 -18.36
C ARG A 65 3.44 6.30 -18.47
N ARG A 66 3.66 7.32 -17.61
CA ARG A 66 4.97 7.96 -17.51
C ARG A 66 5.97 6.97 -16.88
N PRO A 67 7.14 6.74 -17.49
CA PRO A 67 8.05 5.66 -17.08
C PRO A 67 8.47 5.80 -15.62
N MET A 68 8.77 7.03 -15.17
CA MET A 68 9.15 7.30 -13.79
C MET A 68 8.05 6.93 -12.79
N GLY A 69 6.80 7.32 -13.05
CA GLY A 69 5.67 7.00 -12.16
C GLY A 69 5.33 5.51 -12.16
N LEU A 70 5.50 4.83 -13.30
CA LEU A 70 5.28 3.40 -13.42
C LEU A 70 6.32 2.61 -12.64
N VAL A 71 7.60 2.96 -12.78
CA VAL A 71 8.70 2.32 -12.03
C VAL A 71 8.51 2.51 -10.54
N THR A 72 8.21 3.73 -10.07
CA THR A 72 8.03 3.97 -8.63
C THR A 72 6.83 3.24 -8.06
N MET A 73 5.72 3.14 -8.83
CA MET A 73 4.56 2.35 -8.41
C MET A 73 4.86 0.85 -8.35
N LEU A 74 5.64 0.33 -9.30
CA LEU A 74 6.06 -1.07 -9.28
C LEU A 74 7.01 -1.38 -8.13
N ILE A 75 7.95 -0.47 -7.84
CA ILE A 75 8.82 -0.59 -6.67
C ILE A 75 7.97 -0.68 -5.42
N VAL A 76 7.04 0.26 -5.21
CA VAL A 76 6.11 0.20 -4.07
C VAL A 76 5.40 -1.15 -4.05
N ALA A 77 4.70 -1.50 -5.14
CA ALA A 77 3.87 -2.70 -5.25
C ALA A 77 4.60 -4.01 -4.93
N TRP A 78 5.87 -4.14 -5.32
CA TRP A 78 6.60 -5.41 -5.23
C TRP A 78 7.65 -5.43 -4.14
N TRP A 79 7.95 -4.28 -3.52
CA TRP A 79 9.02 -4.18 -2.53
C TRP A 79 8.86 -5.19 -1.40
N HIS A 80 7.68 -5.23 -0.76
CA HIS A 80 7.43 -6.12 0.38
C HIS A 80 7.63 -7.60 0.01
N VAL A 81 7.21 -8.00 -1.20
CA VAL A 81 7.40 -9.36 -1.70
C VAL A 81 8.89 -9.67 -1.86
N VAL A 82 9.66 -8.76 -2.46
CA VAL A 82 11.10 -8.93 -2.65
C VAL A 82 11.84 -8.94 -1.30
N ALA A 83 11.53 -7.99 -0.43
CA ALA A 83 12.13 -7.88 0.89
C ALA A 83 11.88 -9.16 1.71
N ARG A 84 10.65 -9.68 1.71
CA ARG A 84 10.29 -10.94 2.35
C ARG A 84 11.13 -12.11 1.84
N ILE A 85 11.25 -12.28 0.53
CA ILE A 85 12.07 -13.35 -0.06
C ILE A 85 13.53 -13.21 0.39
N VAL A 86 14.07 -11.99 0.38
CA VAL A 86 15.45 -11.73 0.81
C VAL A 86 15.63 -12.06 2.29
N PHE A 87 14.72 -11.63 3.16
CA PHE A 87 14.76 -11.93 4.59
C PHE A 87 14.60 -13.42 4.88
N ASP A 88 13.71 -14.13 4.19
CA ASP A 88 13.50 -15.57 4.35
C ASP A 88 14.75 -16.36 3.93
N VAL A 89 15.42 -15.96 2.86
CA VAL A 89 16.69 -16.60 2.41
C VAL A 89 17.84 -16.35 3.39
N MET A 90 17.87 -15.16 4.01
CA MET A 90 18.94 -14.78 4.93
C MET A 90 18.73 -15.25 6.37
N THR A 91 17.50 -15.58 6.75
CA THR A 91 17.18 -16.00 8.12
C THR A 91 17.40 -17.51 8.24
N PRO A 92 18.31 -17.97 9.12
CA PRO A 92 18.53 -19.39 9.34
C PRO A 92 17.26 -20.11 9.82
N ASN A 93 17.14 -21.40 9.50
CA ASN A 93 16.09 -22.27 10.04
C ASN A 93 16.20 -22.31 11.57
N GLY A 94 15.29 -21.65 12.28
CA GLY A 94 15.32 -21.49 13.74
C GLY A 94 15.59 -20.06 14.24
N GLY A 95 15.80 -19.10 13.33
CA GLY A 95 16.05 -17.69 13.66
C GLY A 95 17.47 -17.42 14.17
N PHE A 96 17.71 -16.17 14.59
CA PHE A 96 18.98 -15.77 15.18
C PHE A 96 18.99 -16.12 16.67
N ALA A 97 20.02 -16.83 17.13
CA ALA A 97 20.12 -17.32 18.50
C ALA A 97 20.30 -16.18 19.52
N THR A 98 21.01 -15.12 19.13
CA THR A 98 21.25 -13.92 19.96
C THR A 98 21.21 -12.66 19.11
N PRO A 99 20.92 -11.47 19.69
CA PRO A 99 21.00 -10.20 18.97
C PRO A 99 22.35 -9.96 18.30
N ASP A 100 23.44 -10.41 18.94
CA ASP A 100 24.81 -10.27 18.42
C ASP A 100 25.10 -11.19 17.22
N SER A 101 24.27 -12.22 17.00
CA SER A 101 24.38 -13.13 15.85
C SER A 101 23.73 -12.58 14.57
N ILE A 102 23.06 -11.42 14.65
CA ILE A 102 22.43 -10.78 13.49
C ILE A 102 23.53 -10.18 12.60
N PRO A 103 23.66 -10.60 11.33
CA PRO A 103 24.66 -10.06 10.43
C PRO A 103 24.45 -8.55 10.19
N PRO A 104 25.52 -7.74 10.08
CA PRO A 104 25.38 -6.31 9.78
C PRO A 104 24.56 -6.02 8.51
N MET A 105 24.65 -6.92 7.52
CA MET A 105 23.85 -6.86 6.29
C MET A 105 22.34 -6.90 6.57
N TYR A 106 21.89 -7.64 7.58
CA TYR A 106 20.48 -7.73 7.95
C TYR A 106 19.95 -6.39 8.47
N VAL A 107 20.77 -5.68 9.25
CA VAL A 107 20.46 -4.33 9.75
C VAL A 107 20.39 -3.33 8.60
N VAL A 108 21.36 -3.36 7.69
CA VAL A 108 21.35 -2.50 6.48
C VAL A 108 20.10 -2.76 5.64
N LEU A 109 19.73 -4.03 5.44
CA LEU A 109 18.52 -4.40 4.72
C LEU A 109 17.25 -3.90 5.42
N GLY A 110 17.19 -3.94 6.75
CA GLY A 110 16.09 -3.35 7.52
C GLY A 110 15.95 -1.84 7.27
N TYR A 111 17.06 -1.10 7.18
CA TYR A 111 17.01 0.33 6.82
C TYR A 111 16.59 0.55 5.37
N LEU A 112 17.05 -0.28 4.44
CA LEU A 112 16.64 -0.22 3.03
C LEU A 112 15.15 -0.54 2.87
N ASP A 113 14.65 -1.49 3.66
CA ASP A 113 13.24 -1.89 3.70
C ASP A 113 12.32 -0.74 4.13
N LEU A 114 12.83 0.17 4.97
CA LEU A 114 12.12 1.39 5.34
C LEU A 114 12.27 2.49 4.28
N LEU A 115 13.49 2.76 3.83
CA LEU A 115 13.81 3.94 3.01
C LEU A 115 13.31 3.82 1.57
N ILE A 116 13.38 2.62 0.97
CA ILE A 116 13.04 2.44 -0.44
C ILE A 116 11.52 2.61 -0.68
N PRO A 117 10.62 1.97 0.06
CA PRO A 117 9.17 2.22 -0.05
C PRO A 117 8.79 3.65 0.22
N LEU A 118 9.47 4.31 1.18
CA LEU A 118 9.20 5.70 1.52
C LEU A 118 9.56 6.63 0.36
N ALA A 119 10.77 6.48 -0.20
CA ALA A 119 11.22 7.26 -1.35
C ALA A 119 10.37 6.97 -2.60
N ALA A 120 10.10 5.69 -2.88
CA ALA A 120 9.28 5.30 -4.02
C ALA A 120 7.82 5.77 -3.88
N GLY A 121 7.25 5.66 -2.67
CA GLY A 121 5.88 6.10 -2.35
C GLY A 121 5.70 7.61 -2.47
N THR A 122 6.66 8.39 -1.97
CA THR A 122 6.63 9.85 -2.12
C THR A 122 6.73 10.27 -3.58
N ILE A 123 7.68 9.70 -4.35
CA ILE A 123 7.82 9.99 -5.78
C ILE A 123 6.55 9.58 -6.54
N ALA A 124 6.04 8.37 -6.31
CA ALA A 124 4.82 7.87 -6.94
C ALA A 124 3.65 8.83 -6.68
N THR A 125 3.48 9.26 -5.44
CA THR A 125 2.41 10.18 -5.05
C THR A 125 2.53 11.54 -5.73
N VAL A 126 3.73 12.11 -5.80
CA VAL A 126 3.96 13.36 -6.53
C VAL A 126 3.63 13.20 -8.00
N GLN A 127 3.98 12.06 -8.61
CA GLN A 127 3.64 11.78 -10.01
C GLN A 127 2.13 11.65 -10.24
N ILE A 128 1.41 10.99 -9.32
CA ILE A 128 -0.06 10.91 -9.33
C ILE A 128 -0.69 12.32 -9.25
N ALA A 129 -0.19 13.17 -8.34
CA ALA A 129 -0.67 14.53 -8.19
C ALA A 129 -0.44 15.38 -9.45
N ARG A 130 0.69 15.15 -10.13
CA ARG A 130 1.09 15.86 -11.36
C ARG A 130 0.35 15.41 -12.62
N THR A 131 -0.11 14.16 -12.70
CA THR A 131 -0.81 13.66 -13.90
C THR A 131 -2.22 14.22 -14.05
N ARG A 132 -2.82 14.74 -12.97
CA ARG A 132 -4.19 15.33 -12.94
C ARG A 132 -5.30 14.39 -13.45
N ILE A 133 -5.01 13.10 -13.56
CA ILE A 133 -6.01 12.08 -13.93
C ILE A 133 -7.04 11.93 -12.81
N VAL A 134 -6.58 12.08 -11.55
CA VAL A 134 -7.45 12.08 -10.37
C VAL A 134 -7.98 13.50 -10.13
N PRO A 135 -9.31 13.69 -10.00
CA PRO A 135 -9.89 15.00 -9.72
C PRO A 135 -9.41 15.56 -8.38
N SER A 136 -9.26 16.89 -8.32
CA SER A 136 -9.00 17.60 -7.06
C SER A 136 -10.23 17.46 -6.13
N PRO A 137 -10.06 17.30 -4.81
CA PRO A 137 -8.80 17.28 -4.03
C PRO A 137 -8.13 15.89 -3.90
N TRP A 138 -8.79 14.82 -4.35
CA TRP A 138 -8.41 13.42 -4.11
C TRP A 138 -7.05 12.99 -4.68
N ARG A 139 -6.48 13.76 -5.61
CA ARG A 139 -5.13 13.55 -6.14
C ARG A 139 -4.00 13.52 -5.10
N TRP A 140 -4.24 14.08 -3.91
CA TRP A 140 -3.29 14.07 -2.78
C TRP A 140 -3.60 12.99 -1.73
N ALA A 141 -4.67 12.19 -1.91
CA ALA A 141 -5.03 11.11 -0.99
C ALA A 141 -3.86 10.16 -0.66
N PRO A 142 -3.03 9.72 -1.63
CA PRO A 142 -1.89 8.86 -1.31
C PRO A 142 -0.84 9.56 -0.43
N LEU A 143 -0.72 10.89 -0.50
CA LEU A 143 0.23 11.64 0.32
C LEU A 143 -0.20 11.70 1.78
N TRP A 144 -1.49 11.93 2.01
CA TRP A 144 -2.07 11.91 3.36
C TRP A 144 -1.88 10.56 4.03
N VAL A 145 -2.11 9.48 3.27
CA VAL A 145 -1.93 8.09 3.71
C VAL A 145 -0.47 7.78 4.05
N LEU A 146 0.48 8.19 3.20
CA LEU A 146 1.90 8.04 3.47
C LEU A 146 2.33 8.87 4.69
N GLY A 147 1.87 10.11 4.80
CA GLY A 147 2.17 10.99 5.93
C GLY A 147 1.67 10.41 7.25
N LEU A 148 0.46 9.84 7.27
CA LEU A 148 -0.08 9.16 8.45
C LEU A 148 0.76 7.94 8.82
N SER A 149 1.12 7.10 7.84
CA SER A 149 1.96 5.92 8.09
C SER A 149 3.34 6.29 8.64
N VAL A 150 3.97 7.35 8.12
CA VAL A 150 5.25 7.85 8.63
C VAL A 150 5.12 8.40 10.04
N LEU A 151 4.06 9.17 10.31
CA LEU A 151 3.80 9.73 11.64
C LEU A 151 3.65 8.62 12.69
N VAL A 152 2.87 7.59 12.36
CA VAL A 152 2.71 6.39 13.19
C VAL A 152 4.06 5.71 13.43
N GLY A 153 4.85 5.49 12.38
CA GLY A 153 6.16 4.85 12.51
C GLY A 153 7.14 5.63 13.39
N VAL A 154 7.21 6.96 13.23
CA VAL A 154 8.06 7.84 14.06
C VAL A 154 7.59 7.82 15.52
N MET A 155 6.28 7.88 15.75
CA MET A 155 5.71 7.80 17.09
C MET A 155 6.09 6.48 17.78
N THR A 156 5.96 5.35 17.07
CA THR A 156 6.41 4.04 17.54
C THR A 156 7.90 4.03 17.88
N GLN A 157 8.77 4.55 17.01
CA GLN A 157 10.21 4.59 17.30
C GLN A 157 10.54 5.47 18.52
N GLY A 158 9.87 6.60 18.68
CA GLY A 158 10.00 7.46 19.86
C GLY A 158 9.61 6.76 21.17
N MET A 159 8.56 5.93 21.13
CA MET A 159 8.16 5.12 22.30
C MET A 159 9.24 4.11 22.69
N TYR A 160 9.88 3.45 21.72
CA TYR A 160 11.00 2.54 21.99
C TYR A 160 12.23 3.27 22.55
N ALA A 161 12.53 4.47 22.05
CA ALA A 161 13.72 5.22 22.45
C ALA A 161 13.64 5.76 23.90
N THR A 162 12.44 5.95 24.44
CA THR A 162 12.24 6.57 25.76
C THR A 162 12.23 5.57 26.93
N MET A 163 12.24 4.25 26.66
CA MET A 163 12.22 3.15 27.66
C MET A 163 11.21 3.31 28.82
N ALA A 164 10.18 4.14 28.67
CA ALA A 164 9.25 4.47 29.75
C ALA A 164 8.20 3.36 30.03
N LEU A 165 8.17 2.33 29.20
CA LEU A 165 7.19 1.23 29.25
C LEU A 165 7.89 -0.13 29.06
N PRO A 166 7.32 -1.24 29.56
CA PRO A 166 7.80 -2.58 29.28
C PRO A 166 7.90 -2.82 27.76
N GLN A 167 9.04 -3.31 27.28
CA GLN A 167 9.36 -3.44 25.86
C GLN A 167 8.32 -4.29 25.08
N GLN A 168 7.74 -5.29 25.74
CA GLN A 168 6.66 -6.11 25.20
C GLN A 168 5.37 -5.29 24.98
N ALA A 169 4.97 -4.47 25.95
CA ALA A 169 3.76 -3.65 25.85
C ALA A 169 3.90 -2.57 24.77
N VAL A 170 5.09 -1.99 24.60
CA VAL A 170 5.39 -1.07 23.50
C VAL A 170 5.30 -1.79 22.16
N ALA A 171 5.79 -3.02 22.06
CA ALA A 171 5.72 -3.83 20.84
C ALA A 171 4.29 -4.21 20.45
N ASP A 172 3.47 -4.59 21.42
CA ASP A 172 2.06 -4.94 21.18
C ASP A 172 1.26 -3.72 20.69
N VAL A 173 1.42 -2.57 21.37
CA VAL A 173 0.78 -1.31 20.97
C VAL A 173 1.26 -0.84 19.60
N ALA A 174 2.57 -0.89 19.36
CA ALA A 174 3.15 -0.55 18.06
C ALA A 174 2.59 -1.40 16.92
N THR A 175 2.47 -2.72 17.17
CA THR A 175 1.92 -3.67 16.20
C THR A 175 0.45 -3.35 15.90
N LEU A 176 -0.35 -3.09 16.93
CA LEU A 176 -1.76 -2.71 16.78
C LEU A 176 -1.95 -1.39 16.03
N VAL A 177 -1.21 -0.35 16.40
CA VAL A 177 -1.30 0.97 15.75
C VAL A 177 -0.80 0.91 14.31
N GLY A 178 0.28 0.16 14.05
CA GLY A 178 0.78 -0.09 12.69
C GLY A 178 -0.23 -0.84 11.83
N ALA A 179 -0.85 -1.89 12.36
CA ALA A 179 -1.91 -2.63 11.68
C ALA A 179 -3.11 -1.72 11.36
N LEU A 180 -3.59 -0.94 12.33
CA LEU A 180 -4.70 0.01 12.13
C LEU A 180 -4.39 1.06 11.07
N SER A 181 -3.18 1.63 11.07
CA SER A 181 -2.74 2.59 10.06
C SER A 181 -2.71 1.96 8.67
N SER A 182 -2.15 0.76 8.55
CA SER A 182 -2.09 0.02 7.28
C SER A 182 -3.48 -0.31 6.74
N LEU A 183 -4.40 -0.72 7.63
CA LEU A 183 -5.80 -1.01 7.29
C LEU A 183 -6.55 0.25 6.84
N ALA A 184 -6.45 1.34 7.60
CA ALA A 184 -7.07 2.62 7.24
C ALA A 184 -6.55 3.11 5.88
N SER A 185 -5.26 2.91 5.62
CA SER A 185 -4.59 3.28 4.37
C SER A 185 -5.06 2.44 3.18
N THR A 186 -5.04 1.12 3.30
CA THR A 186 -5.39 0.18 2.21
C THR A 186 -6.89 0.22 1.90
N ILE A 187 -7.74 0.15 2.92
CA ILE A 187 -9.20 0.21 2.77
C ILE A 187 -9.62 1.61 2.31
N GLY A 188 -9.04 2.68 2.89
CA GLY A 188 -9.34 4.05 2.51
C GLY A 188 -9.02 4.32 1.03
N LEU A 189 -7.85 3.89 0.56
CA LEU A 189 -7.49 4.01 -0.86
C LEU A 189 -8.36 3.13 -1.76
N GLY A 190 -8.70 1.90 -1.34
CA GLY A 190 -9.59 1.00 -2.07
C GLY A 190 -11.00 1.58 -2.24
N VAL A 191 -11.59 2.11 -1.17
CA VAL A 191 -12.90 2.77 -1.18
C VAL A 191 -12.88 4.03 -2.06
N LEU A 192 -11.84 4.86 -1.95
CA LEU A 192 -11.69 6.04 -2.81
C LEU A 192 -11.61 5.65 -4.30
N ALA A 193 -10.90 4.58 -4.62
CA ALA A 193 -10.84 4.09 -5.99
C ALA A 193 -12.21 3.66 -6.52
N LEU A 194 -13.03 2.99 -5.70
CA LEU A 194 -14.40 2.62 -6.08
C LEU A 194 -15.32 3.83 -6.25
N ILE A 195 -15.24 4.82 -5.34
CA ILE A 195 -16.04 6.06 -5.45
C ILE A 195 -15.68 6.83 -6.72
N LEU A 196 -14.39 6.91 -7.06
CA LEU A 196 -13.92 7.57 -8.28
C LEU A 196 -14.33 6.82 -9.55
N SER A 197 -14.40 5.48 -9.50
CA SER A 197 -14.97 4.65 -10.57
C SER A 197 -16.43 5.03 -10.85
N GLU A 198 -17.27 5.14 -9.82
CA GLU A 198 -18.70 5.46 -9.98
C GLU A 198 -18.93 6.90 -10.44
N ARG A 199 -18.13 7.88 -9.97
CA ARG A 199 -18.24 9.27 -10.44
C ARG A 199 -17.95 9.41 -11.94
N GLY A 200 -17.05 8.60 -12.48
CA GLY A 200 -16.81 8.52 -13.92
C GLY A 200 -17.98 8.00 -14.74
N ARG A 201 -18.87 7.21 -14.11
CA ARG A 201 -20.10 6.68 -14.74
C ARG A 201 -21.19 7.76 -14.81
N ALA A 202 -21.33 8.57 -13.76
CA ALA A 202 -22.34 9.63 -13.67
C ALA A 202 -22.13 10.77 -14.69
N GLU A 203 -20.88 11.20 -14.93
CA GLU A 203 -20.58 12.25 -15.93
C GLU A 203 -20.89 11.80 -17.38
N SER A 204 -20.91 10.50 -17.66
CA SER A 204 -21.18 9.96 -19.00
C SER A 204 -22.67 9.86 -19.36
N VAL A 205 -23.58 10.19 -18.45
CA VAL A 205 -25.04 10.08 -18.64
C VAL A 205 -25.70 11.43 -19.00
N HIS A 206 -24.99 12.55 -18.86
CA HIS A 206 -25.48 13.83 -19.35
C HIS A 206 -25.15 14.02 -20.84
N ILE A 207 -26.13 14.48 -21.61
CA ILE A 207 -26.12 14.83 -23.05
C ILE A 207 -26.63 13.69 -23.99
N PHE A 208 -27.86 13.26 -23.75
CA PHE A 208 -28.86 13.10 -24.82
C PHE A 208 -30.10 13.91 -24.43
N ARG A 209 -29.99 15.25 -24.44
CA ARG A 209 -31.17 16.10 -24.59
C ARG A 209 -31.27 16.40 -26.08
N SER A 210 -32.09 15.61 -26.76
CA SER A 210 -32.58 15.89 -28.10
C SER A 210 -33.33 17.23 -28.06
N GLY A 211 -32.69 18.27 -28.56
CA GLY A 211 -33.41 19.42 -29.09
C GLY A 211 -34.05 19.00 -30.40
N HIS A 212 -35.37 19.05 -30.47
CA HIS A 212 -36.09 19.15 -31.74
C HIS A 212 -36.99 20.40 -31.66
N PRO A 213 -37.17 21.06 -32.82
CA PRO A 213 -37.42 22.50 -32.99
C PRO A 213 -38.81 22.98 -32.54
#